data_AF-A0A960D9Q1-F1
#
_entry.id   AF-A0A960D9Q1-F1
#
_cell.length_a   1.000
_cell.length_b   1.000
_cell.length_c   1.000
_cell.angle_alpha   90.00
_cell.angle_beta   90.00
_cell.angle_gamma   90.00
#
_symmetry.space_group_name_H-M   'P 1'
#
loop_
_entity.id
_entity.type
_entity.pdbx_description
1 polymer ?
#
loop_
_entity_poly.entity_id
_entity_poly.type
_entity_poly.pdbx_seq_one_letter_code
_entity_poly.pdbx_strand_id
1 'polypeptide(L)' 'SQKKSDELKTVLDAVSAKLTTEDLIRLNTEATGNSGINPDEAARNWVADNGFDKPLAP' A
#
# COMPACT_ATOMS: atom_id res chain seq x y z
N SER A 1 16.24 13.09 -12.21
CA SER A 1 16.07 14.45 -11.68
C SER A 1 15.60 14.38 -10.25
N GLN A 2 16.09 15.25 -9.36
CA GLN A 2 15.77 15.28 -7.92
C GLN A 2 14.26 15.26 -7.63
N LYS A 3 13.47 16.05 -8.37
CA LYS A 3 12.00 16.10 -8.24
C LYS A 3 11.29 14.75 -8.26
N LYS A 4 11.73 13.80 -9.09
CA LYS A 4 11.14 12.45 -9.14
C LYS A 4 11.46 11.64 -7.88
N SER A 5 12.63 11.89 -7.28
CA SER A 5 13.05 11.26 -6.04
C SER A 5 12.28 11.82 -4.86
N ASP A 6 11.99 13.13 -4.85
CA ASP A 6 11.19 13.79 -3.82
C ASP A 6 9.75 13.26 -3.83
N GLU A 7 9.14 13.17 -5.02
CA GLU A 7 7.78 12.63 -5.21
C GLU A 7 7.68 11.18 -4.74
N LEU A 8 8.65 10.33 -5.09
CA LEU A 8 8.70 8.94 -4.63
C LEU A 8 8.80 8.85 -3.10
N LYS A 9 9.58 9.76 -2.49
CA LYS A 9 9.75 9.80 -1.04
C LYS A 9 8.45 10.18 -0.34
N THR A 10 7.73 11.17 -0.85
CA THR A 10 6.40 11.56 -0.34
C THR A 10 5.41 10.40 -0.39
N VAL A 11 5.39 9.64 -1.48
CA VAL A 11 4.52 8.45 -1.59
C VAL A 11 4.89 7.40 -0.55
N LEU A 12 6.19 7.09 -0.41
CA LEU A 12 6.66 6.08 0.55
C LEU A 12 6.37 6.48 2.00
N ASP A 13 6.55 7.75 2.34
CA ASP A 13 6.27 8.28 3.67
C ASP A 13 4.77 8.20 3.99
N ALA A 14 3.90 8.53 3.02
CA ALA A 14 2.45 8.46 3.20
C ALA A 14 1.96 7.01 3.37
N VAL A 15 2.47 6.06 2.57
CA VAL A 15 2.16 4.64 2.73
C VAL A 15 2.62 4.13 4.10
N SER A 16 3.84 4.46 4.50
CA SER A 16 4.42 4.03 5.79
C SER A 16 3.65 4.60 6.98
N ALA A 17 3.15 5.83 6.88
CA ALA A 17 2.33 6.45 7.92
C ALA A 17 0.94 5.82 8.05
N LYS A 18 0.40 5.26 6.96
CA LYS A 18 -0.93 4.65 6.92
C LYS A 18 -0.94 3.17 7.28
N LEU A 19 0.13 2.44 6.94
CA LEU A 19 0.24 1.00 7.11
C LEU A 19 0.37 0.62 8.59
N THR A 20 -0.72 0.10 9.18
CA THR A 20 -0.74 -0.32 10.58
C THR A 20 -0.28 -1.78 10.76
N THR A 21 -0.03 -2.18 12.01
CA THR A 21 0.23 -3.60 12.33
C THR A 21 -0.98 -4.49 12.01
N GLU A 22 -2.20 -3.99 12.18
CA GLU A 22 -3.43 -4.73 11.85
C GLU A 22 -3.56 -4.95 10.34
N ASP A 23 -3.23 -3.94 9.54
CA ASP A 23 -3.15 -4.06 8.07
C ASP A 23 -2.14 -5.13 7.66
N LEU A 24 -0.95 -5.15 8.28
CA LEU A 24 0.08 -6.15 7.99
C LEU A 24 -0.39 -7.58 8.34
N ILE A 25 -1.10 -7.76 9.45
CA ILE A 25 -1.67 -9.07 9.82
C ILE A 25 -2.72 -9.49 8.79
N ARG A 26 -3.60 -8.58 8.38
CA ARG A 26 -4.63 -8.85 7.37
C ARG A 26 -4.00 -9.23 6.03
N LEU A 27 -3.10 -8.41 5.52
CA LEU A 27 -2.41 -8.65 4.25
C LEU A 27 -1.67 -9.99 4.25
N ASN A 28 -0.95 -10.30 5.33
CA ASN A 28 -0.28 -11.59 5.46
C ASN A 28 -1.28 -12.75 5.51
N THR A 29 -2.42 -12.59 6.19
CA THR A 29 -3.48 -13.60 6.26
C THR A 29 -4.12 -13.84 4.90
N GLU A 30 -4.39 -12.78 4.13
CA GLU A 30 -4.96 -12.89 2.78
C GLU A 30 -3.99 -13.56 1.80
N ALA A 31 -2.70 -13.23 1.87
CA ALA A 31 -1.67 -13.78 0.98
C ALA A 31 -1.25 -15.21 1.32
N THR A 32 -1.30 -15.61 2.59
CA THR A 32 -0.86 -16.94 3.06
C THR A 32 -2.00 -17.90 3.34
N GLY A 33 -3.23 -17.38 3.44
CA GLY A 33 -4.40 -18.13 3.87
C GLY A 33 -5.26 -18.64 2.72
N ASN A 34 -6.13 -19.58 3.07
CA ASN A 34 -7.12 -20.28 2.23
C ASN A 34 -8.18 -19.36 1.54
N SER A 35 -7.97 -18.04 1.54
CA SER A 35 -8.81 -17.03 0.89
C SER A 35 -8.69 -17.08 -0.64
N GLY A 36 -7.60 -17.63 -1.17
CA GLY A 36 -7.38 -17.78 -2.62
C GLY A 36 -7.01 -16.49 -3.36
N ILE A 37 -6.79 -15.39 -2.64
CA ILE A 37 -6.34 -14.10 -3.19
C ILE A 37 -4.81 -14.13 -3.30
N ASN A 38 -4.28 -13.79 -4.48
CA ASN A 38 -2.83 -13.67 -4.64
C ASN A 38 -2.31 -12.45 -3.84
N PRO A 39 -1.16 -12.54 -3.15
CA PRO A 39 -0.50 -11.40 -2.50
C PRO A 39 -0.51 -10.08 -3.32
N ASP A 40 -0.30 -10.14 -4.63
CA ASP A 40 -0.33 -8.96 -5.50
C ASP A 40 -1.71 -8.29 -5.55
N GLU A 41 -2.78 -9.08 -5.52
CA GLU A 41 -4.16 -8.59 -5.50
C GLU A 41 -4.50 -8.00 -4.13
N ALA A 42 -4.11 -8.66 -3.03
CA ALA A 42 -4.29 -8.13 -1.68
C ALA A 42 -3.60 -6.77 -1.50
N ALA A 43 -2.35 -6.64 -1.99
CA ALA A 43 -1.61 -5.38 -1.96
C ALA A 43 -2.28 -4.29 -2.82
N ARG A 44 -2.74 -4.63 -4.04
CA ARG A 44 -3.45 -3.67 -4.91
C ARG A 44 -4.75 -3.18 -4.29
N ASN A 45 -5.53 -4.08 -3.69
CA ASN A 45 -6.78 -3.72 -3.03
C ASN A 45 -6.51 -2.78 -1.86
N TRP A 46 -5.53 -3.08 -1.00
CA TRP A 46 -5.18 -2.19 0.11
C TRP A 46 -4.71 -0.80 -0.37
N VAL A 47 -3.91 -0.73 -1.43
CA VAL A 47 -3.50 0.54 -2.05
C VAL A 47 -4.71 1.35 -2.51
N ALA A 48 -5.66 0.72 -3.20
CA ALA A 48 -6.87 1.38 -3.69
C ALA A 48 -7.82 1.80 -2.56
N ASP A 49 -8.03 0.92 -1.57
CA ASP A 49 -8.87 1.17 -0.39
C ASP A 49 -8.36 2.37 0.44
N ASN A 50 -7.04 2.61 0.41
CA ASN A 50 -6.40 3.73 1.10
C ASN A 50 -6.16 4.95 0.20
N GLY A 51 -6.63 4.91 -1.05
CA GLY A 51 -6.54 6.04 -1.99
C GLY A 51 -5.15 6.30 -2.57
N PHE A 52 -4.23 5.35 -2.45
CA PHE A 52 -2.88 5.41 -3.03
C PHE A 52 -2.84 5.01 -4.51
N ASP A 53 -3.99 4.70 -5.12
CA ASP A 53 -4.16 4.47 -6.56
C ASP A 53 -4.26 5.77 -7.37
N LYS A 54 -4.21 6.91 -6.70
CA LYS A 54 -4.37 8.26 -7.26
C LYS A 54 -3.19 9.15 -6.86
N PRO A 55 -2.93 10.24 -7.61
CA PRO A 55 -1.94 11.22 -7.18
C PRO A 55 -2.25 11.74 -5.77
N LEU A 56 -1.24 11.76 -4.92
CA LEU A 56 -1.36 12.39 -3.61
C LEU A 56 -1.65 13.88 -3.82
N ALA A 57 -2.62 14.40 -3.05
CA ALA A 57 -2.87 15.83 -3.04
C ALA A 57 -1.58 16.57 -2.62
N PRO A 58 -1.27 17.72 -3.24
CA PRO A 58 -0.09 18.51 -2.90
C PRO A 58 -0.14 19.07 -1.47
#